data_AF-A0A9C8LWQ6-F1
#
_entry.id   AF-A0A9C8LWQ6-F1
#
_cell.length_a   1.000
_cell.length_b   1.000
_cell.length_c   1.000
_cell.angle_alpha   90.00
_cell.angle_beta   90.00
_cell.angle_gamma   90.00
#
_symmetry.space_group_name_H-M   'P 1'
#
loop_
_entity.id
_entity.type
_entity.pdbx_description
1 polymer ?
#
loop_
_entity_poly.entity_id
_entity_poly.type
_entity_poly.pdbx_seq_one_letter_code
_entity_poly.pdbx_strand_id
1 'polypeptide(L)'
;MNNINSILSWGHSTVIKNILKKRKCEIILIDKFSVKDRFTGNFDNLETVPSVFEFENGEQDAAVASASILARYTFLEMMKKLSEQIRFELPLGSSHIKEAAREIVHKNGFEILSKIAKLHFKTTKEFNNLSLDL
;
A
#
# COMPACT_ATOMS: atom_id res chain seq x y z
N MET A 1 -12.34 4.23 8.14
CA MET A 1 -11.40 3.08 8.11
C MET A 1 -10.19 3.45 8.94
N ASN A 2 -10.08 2.92 10.16
CA ASN A 2 -9.08 3.39 11.14
C ASN A 2 -7.90 2.41 11.32
N ASN A 3 -7.86 1.32 10.56
CA ASN A 3 -6.84 0.28 10.66
C ASN A 3 -6.28 -0.05 9.26
N ILE A 4 -4.96 -0.15 9.16
CA ILE A 4 -4.24 -0.56 7.93
C ILE A 4 -4.74 -1.90 7.41
N ASN A 5 -5.04 -2.86 8.29
CA ASN A 5 -5.55 -4.18 7.90
C ASN A 5 -6.90 -4.07 7.19
N SER A 6 -7.77 -3.15 7.62
CA SER A 6 -9.04 -2.89 6.91
C SER A 6 -8.81 -2.29 5.52
N ILE A 7 -7.81 -1.41 5.37
CA ILE A 7 -7.42 -0.84 4.07
C ILE A 7 -6.87 -1.94 3.15
N LEU A 8 -6.01 -2.81 3.68
CA LEU A 8 -5.46 -3.94 2.94
C LEU A 8 -6.56 -4.91 2.51
N SER A 9 -7.45 -5.33 3.42
CA SER A 9 -8.59 -6.19 3.09
C SER A 9 -9.48 -5.58 2.01
N TRP A 10 -9.78 -4.27 2.11
CA TRP A 10 -10.58 -3.57 1.10
C TRP A 10 -9.89 -3.52 -0.26
N GLY A 11 -8.58 -3.21 -0.30
CA GLY A 11 -7.79 -3.15 -1.53
C GLY A 11 -7.74 -4.51 -2.24
N HIS A 12 -7.40 -5.57 -1.51
CA HIS A 12 -7.39 -6.94 -2.04
C HIS A 12 -8.77 -7.34 -2.55
N SER A 13 -9.82 -7.13 -1.75
CA SER A 13 -11.21 -7.44 -2.16
C SER A 13 -11.62 -6.73 -3.45
N THR A 14 -11.23 -5.47 -3.60
CA THR A 14 -11.56 -4.66 -4.78
C THR A 14 -10.87 -5.20 -6.03
N VAL A 15 -9.57 -5.49 -5.95
CA VAL A 15 -8.81 -6.04 -7.08
C VAL A 15 -9.33 -7.41 -7.47
N ILE A 16 -9.55 -8.30 -6.50
CA ILE A 16 -10.09 -9.65 -6.74
C ILE A 16 -11.45 -9.57 -7.44
N LYS A 17 -12.39 -8.74 -6.94
CA LYS A 17 -13.70 -8.54 -7.59
C LYS A 17 -13.56 -8.07 -9.04
N ASN A 18 -12.63 -7.17 -9.33
CA ASN A 18 -12.40 -6.68 -10.68
C ASN A 18 -11.81 -7.75 -11.61
N ILE A 19 -10.99 -8.65 -11.09
CA ILE A 19 -10.45 -9.79 -11.84
C ILE A 19 -11.57 -10.81 -12.10
N LEU A 20 -12.39 -11.13 -11.09
CA LEU A 20 -13.47 -12.11 -11.20
C LEU A 20 -14.57 -11.72 -12.20
N LYS A 21 -14.76 -10.41 -12.46
CA LYS A 21 -15.60 -9.91 -13.56
C LYS A 21 -15.09 -10.27 -14.96
N LYS A 22 -13.78 -10.55 -15.10
CA LYS A 22 -13.11 -10.80 -16.38
C LYS A 22 -12.74 -12.28 -16.57
N ARG A 23 -12.50 -13.00 -15.47
CA ARG A 23 -12.05 -14.39 -15.46
C ARG A 23 -12.66 -15.12 -14.26
N LYS A 24 -13.30 -16.26 -14.51
CA LYS A 24 -13.72 -17.17 -13.44
C LYS A 24 -12.48 -17.78 -12.80
N CYS A 25 -12.50 -17.94 -11.49
CA CYS A 25 -11.44 -18.59 -10.72
C CYS A 25 -12.09 -19.41 -9.61
N GLU A 26 -11.57 -20.61 -9.37
CA GLU A 26 -12.08 -21.50 -8.31
C GLU A 26 -11.38 -21.26 -6.97
N ILE A 27 -10.13 -20.79 -7.03
CA ILE A 27 -9.25 -20.62 -5.87
C ILE A 27 -8.70 -19.20 -5.86
N ILE A 28 -8.73 -18.55 -4.70
CA ILE A 28 -8.05 -17.29 -4.43
C ILE A 28 -6.99 -17.56 -3.38
N LEU A 29 -5.76 -17.18 -3.70
CA LEU A 29 -4.62 -17.22 -2.79
C LEU A 29 -4.29 -15.80 -2.34
N ILE A 30 -4.18 -15.59 -1.03
CA ILE A 30 -3.86 -14.30 -0.42
C ILE A 30 -2.61 -14.46 0.44
N ASP A 31 -1.62 -13.61 0.20
CA ASP A 31 -0.47 -13.49 1.09
C ASP A 31 -0.93 -12.87 2.42
N LYS A 32 -0.69 -13.57 3.52
CA LYS A 32 -1.25 -13.23 4.82
C LYS A 32 -0.59 -11.96 5.39
N PHE A 33 -1.34 -10.85 5.38
CA PHE A 33 -0.84 -9.55 5.84
C PHE A 33 -1.16 -9.23 7.31
N SER A 34 -1.91 -10.09 8.02
CA SER A 34 -2.17 -9.94 9.45
C SER A 34 -2.21 -11.29 10.16
N VAL A 35 -1.57 -11.37 11.32
CA VAL A 35 -1.62 -12.58 12.17
C VAL A 35 -2.95 -12.69 12.91
N LYS A 36 -3.54 -11.54 13.29
CA LYS A 36 -4.72 -11.46 14.15
C LYS A 36 -6.02 -11.33 13.36
N ASP A 37 -5.96 -10.69 12.22
CA ASP A 37 -7.12 -10.42 11.37
C ASP A 37 -7.08 -11.34 10.17
N ARG A 38 -8.16 -12.07 9.93
CA ARG A 38 -8.35 -12.78 8.66
C ARG A 38 -8.77 -11.81 7.58
N PHE A 39 -8.50 -12.14 6.33
CA PHE A 39 -9.08 -11.45 5.19
C PHE A 39 -10.63 -11.50 5.26
N THR A 40 -11.26 -10.34 5.08
CA THR A 40 -12.73 -10.17 5.23
C THR A 40 -13.44 -9.80 3.92
N GLY A 41 -12.94 -10.26 2.78
CA GLY A 41 -13.58 -9.99 1.49
C GLY A 41 -14.92 -10.71 1.32
N ASN A 42 -15.96 -9.94 0.99
CA ASN A 42 -17.28 -10.48 0.65
C ASN A 42 -17.39 -10.73 -0.87
N PHE A 43 -17.75 -11.95 -1.26
CA PHE A 43 -17.91 -12.39 -2.65
C PHE A 43 -19.32 -12.96 -2.95
N ASP A 44 -20.32 -12.63 -2.12
CA ASP A 44 -21.62 -13.30 -2.09
C ASP A 44 -22.47 -13.12 -3.36
N ASN A 45 -22.11 -12.15 -4.22
CA ASN A 45 -22.79 -11.87 -5.49
C ASN A 45 -22.14 -12.59 -6.69
N LEU A 46 -21.27 -13.56 -6.46
CA LEU A 46 -20.67 -14.37 -7.53
C LEU A 46 -21.50 -15.62 -7.78
N GLU A 47 -21.67 -15.97 -9.05
CA GLU A 47 -22.33 -17.21 -9.49
C GLU A 47 -21.66 -18.46 -8.90
N THR A 48 -20.35 -18.40 -8.68
CA THR A 48 -19.58 -19.43 -7.98
C THR A 48 -18.70 -18.74 -6.96
N VAL A 49 -18.80 -19.15 -5.69
CA VAL A 49 -17.97 -18.61 -4.62
C VAL A 49 -16.62 -19.33 -4.64
N PRO A 50 -15.52 -18.63 -4.98
CA PRO A 50 -14.19 -19.23 -4.94
C PRO A 50 -13.78 -19.57 -3.50
N SER A 51 -13.01 -20.65 -3.36
CA SER A 51 -12.34 -20.95 -2.09
C SER A 51 -11.20 -19.96 -1.87
N VAL A 52 -11.17 -19.33 -0.70
CA VAL A 52 -10.14 -18.35 -0.33
C VAL A 52 -9.20 -19.00 0.68
N PHE A 53 -7.91 -18.91 0.40
CA PHE A 53 -6.86 -19.39 1.29
C PHE A 53 -5.86 -18.28 1.59
N GLU A 54 -5.49 -18.15 2.86
CA GLU A 54 -4.44 -17.25 3.34
C GLU A 54 -3.21 -18.08 3.71
N PHE A 55 -2.03 -17.72 3.19
CA PHE A 55 -0.79 -18.43 3.46
C PHE A 55 0.29 -17.51 4.03
N GLU A 56 1.09 -18.06 4.94
CA GLU A 56 2.38 -17.49 5.34
C GLU A 56 3.43 -18.01 4.34
N ASN A 57 4.30 -17.13 3.83
CA ASN A 57 5.24 -17.38 2.71
C ASN A 57 4.55 -17.55 1.34
N GLY A 58 3.61 -16.66 1.01
CA GLY A 58 2.86 -16.70 -0.24
C GLY A 58 3.74 -16.66 -1.49
N GLU A 59 4.99 -16.18 -1.41
CA GLU A 59 5.94 -16.14 -2.53
C GLU A 59 6.31 -17.51 -3.12
N GLN A 60 5.99 -18.61 -2.42
CA GLN A 60 6.18 -19.96 -2.97
C GLN A 60 5.18 -20.28 -4.10
N ASP A 61 4.03 -19.62 -4.13
CA ASP A 61 3.06 -19.77 -5.20
C ASP A 61 3.34 -18.79 -6.35
N ALA A 62 3.33 -19.31 -7.58
CA ALA A 62 3.65 -18.52 -8.76
C ALA A 62 2.66 -17.37 -9.01
N ALA A 63 1.38 -17.52 -8.68
CA ALA A 63 0.38 -16.49 -8.87
C ALA A 63 0.57 -15.36 -7.85
N VAL A 64 0.83 -15.69 -6.58
CA VAL A 64 1.12 -14.71 -5.53
C VAL A 64 2.45 -14.00 -5.81
N ALA A 65 3.51 -14.72 -6.19
CA ALA A 65 4.79 -14.14 -6.58
C ALA A 65 4.64 -13.18 -7.78
N SER A 66 3.88 -13.57 -8.80
CA SER A 66 3.59 -12.71 -9.96
C SER A 66 2.82 -11.45 -9.56
N ALA A 67 1.84 -11.56 -8.66
CA ALA A 67 1.10 -10.42 -8.14
C ALA A 67 2.02 -9.45 -7.38
N SER A 68 2.93 -9.97 -6.55
CA SER A 68 3.93 -9.19 -5.82
C SER A 68 4.90 -8.44 -6.74
N ILE A 69 5.33 -9.07 -7.85
CA ILE A 69 6.16 -8.41 -8.88
C ILE A 69 5.40 -7.26 -9.52
N LEU A 70 4.15 -7.47 -9.95
CA LEU A 70 3.33 -6.43 -10.57
C LEU A 70 3.03 -5.27 -9.61
N ALA A 71 2.75 -5.57 -8.34
CA ALA A 71 2.55 -4.57 -7.31
C ALA A 71 3.81 -3.73 -7.09
N ARG A 72 4.99 -4.37 -7.01
CA ARG A 72 6.28 -3.67 -6.84
C ARG A 72 6.61 -2.81 -8.06
N TYR A 73 6.42 -3.33 -9.27
CA TYR A 73 6.62 -2.55 -10.50
C TYR A 73 5.75 -1.29 -10.49
N THR A 74 4.45 -1.44 -10.21
CA THR A 74 3.50 -0.32 -10.16
C THR A 74 3.88 0.69 -9.08
N PHE A 75 4.31 0.21 -7.91
CA PHE A 75 4.79 1.08 -6.83
C PHE A 75 6.00 1.92 -7.26
N LEU A 76 7.01 1.33 -7.90
CA LEU A 76 8.19 2.06 -8.37
C LEU A 76 7.83 3.11 -9.42
N GLU A 77 6.95 2.78 -10.37
CA GLU A 77 6.45 3.73 -11.36
C GLU A 77 5.69 4.89 -10.72
N MET A 78 4.86 4.62 -9.69
CA MET A 78 4.15 5.66 -8.96
C MET A 78 5.11 6.56 -8.17
N MET A 79 6.13 5.99 -7.52
CA MET A 79 7.15 6.76 -6.81
C MET A 79 7.92 7.68 -7.76
N LYS A 80 8.32 7.18 -8.94
CA LYS A 80 8.97 7.99 -9.98
C LYS A 80 8.09 9.17 -10.40
N LYS A 81 6.82 8.92 -10.74
CA LYS A 81 5.86 9.96 -11.12
C LYS A 81 5.67 10.99 -10.01
N LEU A 82 5.58 10.55 -8.77
CA LEU A 82 5.42 11.43 -7.63
C LEU A 82 6.66 12.31 -7.44
N SER A 83 7.86 11.75 -7.57
CA SER A 83 9.12 12.50 -7.55
C SER A 83 9.22 13.53 -8.66
N GLU A 84 8.81 13.19 -9.88
CA GLU A 84 8.76 14.13 -11.01
C GLU A 84 7.80 15.29 -10.72
N GLN A 85 6.63 15.01 -10.16
CA GLN A 85 5.62 16.03 -9.82
C GLN A 85 6.12 17.07 -8.82
N ILE A 86 6.90 16.65 -7.82
CA ILE A 86 7.44 17.56 -6.80
C ILE A 86 8.86 18.04 -7.12
N ARG A 87 9.44 17.60 -8.24
CA ARG A 87 10.84 17.87 -8.65
C ARG A 87 11.85 17.53 -7.55
N PHE A 88 11.61 16.42 -6.87
CA PHE A 88 12.44 15.93 -5.76
C PHE A 88 12.45 14.40 -5.74
N GLU A 89 13.63 13.80 -5.64
CA GLU A 89 13.78 12.35 -5.57
C GLU A 89 13.33 11.83 -4.20
N LEU A 90 12.23 11.07 -4.18
CA LEU A 90 11.65 10.54 -2.95
C LEU A 90 12.37 9.24 -2.59
N PRO A 91 13.02 9.17 -1.41
CA PRO A 91 13.69 7.95 -1.00
C PRO A 91 12.67 6.83 -0.76
N LEU A 92 13.05 5.62 -1.15
CA LEU A 92 12.27 4.42 -0.85
C LEU A 92 12.52 3.95 0.58
N GLY A 93 11.49 3.40 1.22
CA GLY A 93 11.60 2.88 2.59
C GLY A 93 11.60 3.97 3.64
N SER A 94 12.28 3.71 4.75
CA SER A 94 12.34 4.60 5.93
C SER A 94 13.73 5.17 6.21
N SER A 95 14.77 4.69 5.49
CA SER A 95 16.11 5.23 5.58
C SER A 95 16.17 6.60 4.90
N HIS A 96 16.85 7.57 5.51
CA HIS A 96 17.03 8.93 4.97
C HIS A 96 15.74 9.75 4.74
N ILE A 97 14.60 9.26 5.21
CA ILE A 97 13.29 9.91 4.99
C ILE A 97 13.17 11.24 5.76
N LYS A 98 13.92 11.40 6.87
CA LYS A 98 13.86 12.61 7.70
C LYS A 98 14.56 13.77 6.99
N GLU A 99 15.75 13.52 6.45
CA GLU A 99 16.52 14.51 5.71
C GLU A 99 15.73 15.00 4.49
N ALA A 100 15.18 14.07 3.72
CA ALA A 100 14.30 14.39 2.58
C ALA A 100 13.06 15.20 3.01
N ALA A 101 12.39 14.79 4.09
CA ALA A 101 11.21 15.51 4.58
C ALA A 101 11.54 16.94 5.02
N ARG A 102 12.69 17.20 5.67
CA ARG A 102 13.11 18.56 6.03
C ARG A 102 13.27 19.43 4.79
N GLU A 103 13.96 18.92 3.77
CA GLU A 103 14.25 19.69 2.57
C GLU A 103 12.97 20.01 1.78
N ILE A 104 12.07 19.03 1.65
CA ILE A 104 10.79 19.20 0.97
C ILE A 104 9.91 20.21 1.72
N VAL A 105 9.78 20.07 3.04
CA VAL A 105 8.95 20.99 3.84
C VAL A 105 9.51 22.42 3.82
N HIS A 106 10.82 22.58 3.89
CA HIS A 106 11.47 23.89 3.79
C HIS A 106 11.17 24.57 2.44
N LYS A 107 11.08 23.79 1.35
CA LYS A 107 10.82 24.33 0.00
C LYS A 107 9.34 24.54 -0.31
N ASN A 108 8.44 23.71 0.24
CA ASN A 108 7.05 23.61 -0.22
C ASN A 108 6.00 23.82 0.88
N GLY A 109 6.40 24.05 2.12
CA GLY A 109 5.51 24.08 3.28
C GLY A 109 5.16 22.68 3.77
N PHE A 110 4.56 22.59 4.96
CA PHE A 110 4.23 21.30 5.59
C PHE A 110 3.10 20.56 4.86
N GLU A 111 2.19 21.30 4.21
CA GLU A 111 1.01 20.78 3.54
C GLU A 111 1.35 19.79 2.42
N ILE A 112 2.54 19.91 1.83
CA ILE A 112 3.01 19.00 0.78
C ILE A 112 3.04 17.54 1.26
N LEU A 113 3.31 17.30 2.55
CA LEU A 113 3.38 15.95 3.12
C LEU A 113 2.05 15.21 3.00
N SER A 114 0.91 15.92 2.97
CA SER A 114 -0.41 15.31 2.76
C SER A 114 -0.55 14.64 1.38
N LYS A 115 0.26 15.05 0.40
CA LYS A 115 0.25 14.53 -0.97
C LYS A 115 1.26 13.41 -1.19
N ILE A 116 2.34 13.38 -0.41
CA ILE A 116 3.50 12.53 -0.69
C ILE A 116 3.82 11.52 0.42
N ALA A 117 3.25 11.67 1.62
CA ALA A 117 3.63 10.90 2.79
C ALA A 117 2.43 10.28 3.52
N LYS A 118 2.70 9.22 4.28
CA LYS A 118 1.74 8.60 5.20
C LYS A 118 1.73 9.38 6.52
N LEU A 119 0.74 10.26 6.69
CA LEU A 119 0.70 11.18 7.84
C LEU A 119 0.57 10.50 9.21
N HIS A 120 0.03 9.28 9.27
CA HIS A 120 -0.14 8.54 10.52
C HIS A 120 1.16 7.88 11.02
N PHE A 121 2.22 7.86 10.20
CA PHE A 121 3.51 7.28 10.59
C PHE A 121 4.16 8.12 11.69
N LYS A 122 4.84 7.45 12.62
CA LYS A 122 5.53 8.08 13.75
C LYS A 122 6.52 9.14 13.27
N THR A 123 7.21 8.86 12.18
CA THR A 123 8.14 9.78 11.51
C THR A 123 7.48 11.10 11.14
N THR A 124 6.28 11.10 10.57
CA THR A 124 5.57 12.34 10.22
C THR A 124 5.12 13.12 11.46
N LYS A 125 4.73 12.42 12.53
CA LYS A 125 4.36 13.05 13.81
C LYS A 125 5.55 13.75 14.48
N GLU A 126 6.74 13.16 14.41
CA GLU A 126 7.98 13.78 14.90
C GLU A 126 8.24 15.10 14.14
N PHE A 127 7.97 15.16 12.83
CA PHE A 127 8.15 16.37 12.03
C PHE A 127 7.20 17.52 12.38
N ASN A 128 5.93 17.22 12.61
CA ASN A 128 4.93 18.24 12.96
C ASN A 128 5.28 19.00 14.25
N ASN A 129 6.00 18.36 15.16
CA ASN A 129 6.44 18.98 16.41
C ASN A 129 7.69 19.85 16.21
N LEU A 130 8.54 19.55 15.21
CA LEU A 130 9.74 20.34 14.88
C LEU A 130 9.44 21.59 14.04
N SER A 131 8.34 21.60 13.27
CA SER A 131 7.90 22.79 12.51
C SER A 131 7.35 23.92 13.39
N LEU A 132 7.28 23.74 14.72
CA LEU A 132 6.95 24.79 15.69
C LEU A 132 8.18 25.54 16.21
N ASP A 133 9.40 25.04 15.92
CA ASP A 133 10.67 25.60 16.41
C ASP A 133 11.52 26.27 15.30
N LEU A 134 10.94 26.45 14.10
CA LEU A 134 11.52 27.19 12.95
C LEU A 134 10.65 28.40 12.64
#